data_AF-A0A453Q2A3-F1
#
_entry.id   AF-A0A453Q2A3-F1
#
_cell.length_a   1.000
_cell.length_b   1.000
_cell.length_c   1.000
_cell.angle_alpha   90.00
_cell.angle_beta   90.00
_cell.angle_gamma   90.00
#
_symmetry.space_group_name_H-M   'P 1'
#
loop_
_entity.id
_entity.type
_entity.pdbx_description
1 polymer ?
#
loop_
_entity_poly.entity_id
_entity_poly.type
_entity_poly.pdbx_seq_one_letter_code
_entity_poly.pdbx_strand_id
1 'polypeptide(L)' 'MMIPDCHKRLEATLAELEATLAELKESGEQGVEIGEAESAITEVETVFEQFED' A
#
# COMPACT_ATOMS: atom_id res chain seq x y z
N MET A 1 3.68 14.90 18.83
CA MET A 1 4.66 14.45 17.80
C MET A 1 3.85 13.59 16.83
N MET A 2 3.62 14.02 15.59
CA MET A 2 2.63 13.39 14.66
C MET A 2 3.18 12.24 13.80
N ILE A 3 4.48 11.98 13.83
CA ILE A 3 5.12 10.94 12.99
C ILE A 3 4.63 9.51 13.29
N PRO A 4 4.45 9.10 14.57
CA PRO A 4 3.90 7.77 14.88
C PRO A 4 2.45 7.59 14.41
N ASP A 5 1.69 8.69 14.33
CA ASP A 5 0.31 8.70 13.86
C ASP A 5 0.26 8.57 12.33
N CYS A 6 1.17 9.25 11.62
CA CYS A 6 1.34 9.07 10.17
C CYS A 6 1.75 7.65 9.80
N HIS A 7 2.67 7.02 10.54
CA HIS A 7 3.12 5.65 10.27
C HIS A 7 1.95 4.66 10.40
N LYS A 8 1.20 4.70 11.51
CA LYS A 8 0.01 3.85 11.70
C LYS A 8 -1.07 4.08 10.65
N ARG A 9 -1.29 5.34 10.25
CA ARG A 9 -2.24 5.67 9.17
C ARG A 9 -1.78 5.11 7.84
N LEU A 10 -0.48 5.17 7.56
CA LEU A 10 0.09 4.63 6.33
C LEU A 10 -0.02 3.10 6.29
N GLU A 11 0.26 2.43 7.41
CA GLU A 11 0.14 0.97 7.55
C GLU A 11 -1.30 0.50 7.34
N ALA A 12 -2.28 1.17 7.96
CA ALA A 12 -3.69 0.87 7.77
C ALA A 12 -4.15 1.09 6.32
N THR A 13 -3.73 2.21 5.71
CA THR A 13 -4.07 2.53 4.31
C THR A 13 -3.42 1.53 3.34
N LEU A 14 -2.20 1.06 3.63
CA LEU A 14 -1.51 0.05 2.84
C LEU A 14 -2.29 -1.27 2.83
N ALA A 15 -2.69 -1.74 4.01
CA ALA A 15 -3.49 -2.97 4.15
C ALA A 15 -4.85 -2.87 3.43
N GLU A 16 -5.51 -1.70 3.49
CA GLU A 16 -6.75 -1.44 2.74
C GLU A 16 -6.52 -1.46 1.21
N LEU A 17 -5.40 -0.90 0.73
CA LEU A 17 -5.05 -0.88 -0.69
C LEU A 17 -4.75 -2.29 -1.21
N GLU A 18 -4.00 -3.09 -0.44
CA GLU A 18 -3.71 -4.50 -0.76
C GLU A 18 -4.98 -5.34 -0.85
N ALA A 19 -5.89 -5.18 0.11
CA ALA A 19 -7.18 -5.87 0.10
C ALA A 19 -8.01 -5.49 -1.14
N THR A 20 -8.08 -4.20 -1.46
CA THR A 20 -8.78 -3.71 -2.66
C THR A 20 -8.16 -4.29 -3.94
N LEU A 21 -6.83 -4.34 -4.02
CA LEU A 21 -6.11 -4.93 -5.15
C LEU A 21 -6.39 -6.43 -5.30
N ALA A 22 -6.50 -7.16 -4.18
CA ALA A 22 -6.86 -8.58 -4.21
C ALA A 22 -8.28 -8.79 -4.74
N GLU A 23 -9.25 -7.97 -4.30
CA GLU A 23 -10.63 -8.02 -4.81
C GLU A 23 -10.70 -7.71 -6.32
N LEU A 24 -9.97 -6.70 -6.79
CA LEU A 24 -9.88 -6.34 -8.21
C LEU A 24 -9.23 -7.44 -9.07
N LYS A 25 -8.21 -8.11 -8.53
CA LYS A 25 -7.60 -9.27 -9.20
C LYS A 25 -8.53 -10.46 -9.25
N GLU A 26 -9.32 -10.70 -8.20
CA GLU A 26 -10.31 -11.79 -8.15
C GLU A 26 -11.47 -11.54 -9.11
N SER A 27 -11.92 -10.29 -9.27
CA SER A 27 -12.94 -9.91 -10.25
C SER A 27 -12.44 -9.93 -11.70
N GLY A 28 -11.12 -10.10 -11.91
CA GLY A 28 -10.48 -10.14 -13.22
C GLY A 28 -10.30 -8.76 -13.86
N GLU A 29 -10.41 -7.69 -13.07
CA GLU A 29 -10.13 -6.34 -13.55
C GLU A 29 -8.63 -6.16 -13.83
N GLN A 30 -8.33 -5.47 -14.92
CA GLN A 30 -6.97 -5.13 -15.35
C GLN A 30 -6.95 -3.67 -15.81
N GLY A 31 -5.90 -2.95 -15.43
CA GLY A 31 -5.76 -1.52 -15.74
C GLY A 31 -4.37 -1.02 -15.41
N VAL A 32 -4.03 0.16 -15.94
CA VAL A 32 -2.77 0.85 -15.58
C VAL A 32 -2.75 1.18 -14.09
N GLU A 33 -3.92 1.46 -13.53
CA GLU A 33 -4.18 1.79 -12.15
C GLU A 33 -3.79 0.63 -11.20
N ILE A 34 -3.96 -0.63 -11.63
CA ILE A 34 -3.53 -1.81 -10.86
C ILE A 34 -2.01 -1.87 -10.77
N GLY A 35 -1.31 -1.65 -11.88
CA GLY A 35 0.16 -1.63 -11.89
C GLY A 35 0.75 -0.43 -11.13
N GLU A 36 0.09 0.73 -11.19
CA GLU A 36 0.44 1.90 -10.39
C GLU A 36 0.23 1.63 -8.88
N ALA A 37 -0.87 0.97 -8.52
CA ALA A 37 -1.15 0.59 -7.13
C ALA A 37 -0.13 -0.43 -6.59
N GLU A 38 0.28 -1.43 -7.40
CA GLU A 38 1.36 -2.37 -7.02
C GLU A 38 2.71 -1.67 -6.84
N SER A 39 3.01 -0.69 -7.70
CA SER A 39 4.23 0.12 -7.59
C SER A 39 4.20 0.98 -6.32
N ALA A 40 3.06 1.60 -6.02
CA ALA A 40 2.87 2.40 -4.82
C ALA A 40 3.00 1.57 -3.54
N ILE A 41 2.47 0.35 -3.50
CA ILE A 41 2.67 -0.59 -2.38
C ILE A 41 4.16 -0.84 -2.17
N THR A 42 4.89 -1.18 -3.23
CA THR A 42 6.35 -1.48 -3.16
C THR A 42 7.14 -0.28 -2.62
N GLU A 43 6.83 0.94 -3.07
CA GLU A 43 7.47 2.16 -2.58
C GLU A 43 7.19 2.40 -1.09
N VAL A 44 5.95 2.17 -0.66
CA VAL A 44 5.56 2.35 0.74
C VAL A 44 6.19 1.28 1.64
N GLU A 45 6.25 0.02 1.21
CA GLU A 45 6.98 -1.05 1.91
C GLU A 45 8.46 -0.69 2.08
N THR A 46 9.10 -0.19 1.02
CA THR A 46 10.50 0.27 1.07
C THR A 46 10.69 1.39 2.10
N VAL A 47 9.72 2.31 2.21
CA VAL A 47 9.75 3.34 3.24
C VAL A 47 9.65 2.68 4.62
N PHE A 48 8.75 1.73 4.84
CA PHE A 48 8.65 1.05 6.13
C PHE A 48 9.96 0.34 6.53
N GLU A 49 10.60 -0.37 5.61
CA GLU A 49 11.90 -1.02 5.83
C GLU A 49 12.99 -0.02 6.24
N GLN A 50 12.99 1.18 5.66
CA GLN A 50 13.95 2.23 6.00
C GLN A 50 13.73 2.88 7.37
N PHE A 51 12.53 2.76 7.96
CA PHE A 51 12.20 3.31 9.28
C PHE A 51 12.35 2.29 10.41
N GLU A 52 12.50 1.00 10.10
CA GLU A 52 12.75 -0.07 11.07
C GLU A 52 14.26 -0.31 11.36
N ASP A 53 15.16 0.42 10.69
CA ASP A 53 16.63 0.44 10.93
C ASP A 53 17.09 1.63 11.83
#